data_AF-A0A061P0M7-F1
#
_entry.id   AF-A0A061P0M7-F1
#
_cell.length_a   1.000
_cell.length_b   1.000
_cell.length_c   1.000
_cell.angle_alpha   90.00
_cell.angle_beta   90.00
_cell.angle_gamma   90.00
#
_symmetry.space_group_name_H-M   'P 1'
#
loop_
_entity.id
_entity.type
_entity.pdbx_description
1 polymer ?
#
loop_
_entity_poly.entity_id
_entity_poly.type
_entity_poly.pdbx_seq_one_letter_code
_entity_poly.pdbx_strand_id
1 'polypeptide(L)'
;MSRFSNVEIPKEAYDAFTVVKEVIGHGIIAVSLYGSAASGGLRKNSDVDVLVVVREALSEKTRQVLTEQLVRISGEIGNEEGKRYLELNVIQKTQGTQFQYPPRSEFMYGEWLRQEFEAGLIPEPMYDPDLAIVLAQAREDGVSLFGPELSTILEPIPKEDIKKAILDSLPSLVEKPEGDERNVLLTLARMWRTLEDGTILSKDIAAQWAIPRLSKEHGAILDLARRAYLDQLNDHWDDKQTEVKSLIHQLVRIIEGYR
;
A
#
# COMPACT_ATOMS: atom_id res chain seq x y z
N MET A 1 -25.18 10.32 6.24
CA MET A 1 -24.65 10.92 5.00
C MET A 1 -23.33 10.25 4.72
N SER A 2 -23.23 9.46 3.65
CA SER A 2 -22.02 8.70 3.32
C SER A 2 -20.84 9.67 3.16
N ARG A 3 -19.72 9.41 3.86
CA ARG A 3 -18.48 10.19 3.76
C ARG A 3 -17.84 10.17 2.35
N PHE A 4 -18.40 9.38 1.42
CA PHE A 4 -17.73 8.99 0.18
C PHE A 4 -18.42 9.48 -1.11
N SER A 5 -19.38 10.42 -1.05
CA SER A 5 -20.17 10.80 -2.23
C SER A 5 -19.42 11.56 -3.34
N ASN A 6 -18.12 11.86 -3.19
CA ASN A 6 -17.32 12.62 -4.16
C ASN A 6 -15.95 11.99 -4.49
N VAL A 7 -15.69 10.73 -4.15
CA VAL A 7 -14.42 10.08 -4.54
C VAL A 7 -14.47 9.74 -6.02
N GLU A 8 -13.59 10.36 -6.81
CA GLU A 8 -13.39 10.01 -8.21
C GLU A 8 -12.60 8.70 -8.29
N ILE A 9 -13.26 7.64 -8.76
CA ILE A 9 -12.65 6.32 -8.87
C ILE A 9 -11.75 6.30 -10.12
N PRO A 10 -10.43 6.01 -9.99
CA PRO A 10 -9.52 5.93 -11.13
C PRO A 10 -9.95 4.86 -12.12
N LYS A 11 -9.65 5.07 -13.41
CA LYS A 11 -9.95 4.10 -14.47
C LYS A 11 -9.32 2.73 -14.18
N GLU A 12 -8.10 2.72 -13.67
CA GLU A 12 -7.35 1.51 -13.32
C GLU A 12 -8.08 0.66 -12.27
N ALA A 13 -8.81 1.29 -11.33
CA ALA A 13 -9.61 0.56 -10.35
C ALA A 13 -10.82 -0.14 -11.00
N TYR A 14 -11.45 0.50 -11.99
CA TYR A 14 -12.54 -0.11 -12.77
C TYR A 14 -12.04 -1.23 -13.68
N ASP A 15 -10.89 -1.04 -14.33
CA ASP A 15 -10.26 -2.06 -15.17
C ASP A 15 -9.87 -3.28 -14.32
N ALA A 16 -9.26 -3.05 -13.15
CA ALA A 16 -8.91 -4.11 -12.20
C ALA A 16 -10.16 -4.85 -11.71
N PHE A 17 -11.23 -4.14 -11.36
CA PHE A 17 -12.50 -4.78 -10.99
C PHE A 17 -13.05 -5.65 -12.14
N THR A 18 -12.97 -5.17 -13.38
CA THR A 18 -13.43 -5.92 -14.56
C THR A 18 -12.64 -7.21 -14.72
N VAL A 19 -11.30 -7.14 -14.67
CA VAL A 19 -10.41 -8.32 -14.73
C VAL A 19 -10.73 -9.30 -13.61
N VAL A 20 -10.82 -8.82 -12.37
CA VAL A 20 -11.11 -9.68 -11.20
C VAL A 20 -12.46 -10.37 -11.36
N LYS A 21 -13.49 -9.65 -11.83
CA LYS A 21 -14.82 -10.19 -12.07
C LYS A 21 -14.84 -11.27 -13.16
N GLU A 22 -14.09 -11.08 -14.24
CA GLU A 22 -13.99 -12.06 -15.33
C GLU A 22 -13.23 -13.33 -14.90
N VAL A 23 -12.15 -13.16 -14.12
CA VAL A 23 -11.26 -14.27 -13.77
C VAL A 23 -11.73 -15.06 -12.55
N ILE A 24 -12.27 -14.39 -11.52
CA ILE A 24 -12.72 -15.02 -10.26
C ILE A 24 -14.23 -15.30 -10.27
N GLY A 25 -15.02 -14.45 -10.93
CA GLY A 25 -16.47 -14.63 -11.04
C GLY A 25 -17.21 -14.61 -9.70
N HIS A 26 -18.07 -15.60 -9.48
CA HIS A 26 -18.96 -15.67 -8.30
C HIS A 26 -18.25 -15.91 -6.96
N GLY A 27 -16.92 -16.17 -6.97
CA GLY A 27 -16.12 -16.32 -5.76
C GLY A 27 -15.85 -14.99 -5.04
N ILE A 28 -16.09 -13.84 -5.67
CA ILE A 28 -15.86 -12.51 -5.10
C ILE A 28 -16.95 -12.19 -4.07
N ILE A 29 -16.53 -11.69 -2.90
CA ILE A 29 -17.40 -11.18 -1.85
C ILE A 29 -17.45 -9.66 -1.90
N ALA A 30 -16.29 -9.00 -1.97
CA ALA A 30 -16.18 -7.56 -2.01
C ALA A 30 -14.94 -7.12 -2.80
N VAL A 31 -15.01 -5.93 -3.39
CA VAL A 31 -13.88 -5.22 -4.01
C VAL A 31 -13.93 -3.78 -3.53
N SER A 32 -12.81 -3.28 -2.99
CA SER A 32 -12.72 -1.93 -2.44
C SER A 32 -11.47 -1.23 -2.96
N LEU A 33 -11.65 0.02 -3.37
CA LEU A 33 -10.55 0.97 -3.51
C LEU A 33 -10.11 1.39 -2.11
N TYR A 34 -8.81 1.54 -1.86
CA TYR A 34 -8.28 2.10 -0.63
C TYR A 34 -7.14 3.09 -0.90
N GLY A 35 -6.39 3.44 0.14
CA GLY A 35 -5.17 4.22 0.02
C GLY A 35 -5.40 5.66 -0.41
N SER A 36 -4.47 6.19 -1.21
CA SER A 36 -4.46 7.62 -1.58
C SER A 36 -5.67 8.02 -2.44
N ALA A 37 -6.15 7.10 -3.29
CA ALA A 37 -7.33 7.30 -4.12
C ALA A 37 -8.61 7.46 -3.28
N ALA A 38 -8.78 6.59 -2.28
CA ALA A 38 -9.96 6.60 -1.42
C ALA A 38 -9.98 7.78 -0.42
N SER A 39 -8.81 8.18 0.08
CA SER A 39 -8.65 9.29 1.03
C SER A 39 -8.60 10.69 0.39
N GLY A 40 -8.74 10.80 -0.94
CA GLY A 40 -8.71 12.07 -1.67
C GLY A 40 -7.32 12.69 -1.84
N GLY A 41 -6.27 11.89 -1.62
CA GLY A 41 -4.87 12.28 -1.70
C GLY A 41 -4.12 11.79 -2.94
N LEU A 42 -4.82 11.32 -3.97
CA LEU A 42 -4.20 10.74 -5.17
C LEU A 42 -3.29 11.75 -5.88
N ARG A 43 -1.97 11.50 -5.88
CA ARG A 43 -0.95 12.34 -6.55
C ARG A 43 -0.55 11.74 -7.89
N LYS A 44 0.26 12.45 -8.69
CA LYS A 44 0.65 11.98 -10.03
C LYS A 44 1.28 10.58 -9.99
N ASN A 45 2.21 10.36 -9.07
CA ASN A 45 2.95 9.11 -8.91
C ASN A 45 2.37 8.21 -7.80
N SER A 46 1.09 8.37 -7.47
CA SER A 46 0.41 7.48 -6.51
C SER A 46 -0.22 6.30 -7.21
N ASP A 47 -0.09 5.16 -6.56
CA ASP A 47 -0.67 3.90 -7.00
C ASP A 47 -2.19 3.91 -6.79
N VAL A 48 -2.87 3.03 -7.52
CA VAL A 48 -4.28 2.74 -7.37
C VAL A 48 -4.39 1.44 -6.59
N ASP A 49 -4.80 1.55 -5.33
CA ASP A 49 -4.79 0.46 -4.37
C ASP A 49 -6.15 -0.25 -4.31
N VAL A 50 -6.20 -1.54 -4.65
CA VAL A 50 -7.44 -2.34 -4.70
C VAL A 50 -7.34 -3.58 -3.80
N LEU A 51 -8.31 -3.75 -2.91
CA LEU A 51 -8.44 -4.95 -2.07
C LEU A 51 -9.64 -5.79 -2.53
N VAL A 52 -9.39 -7.07 -2.77
CA VAL A 52 -10.39 -8.07 -3.17
C VAL A 52 -10.56 -9.08 -2.05
N VAL A 53 -11.81 -9.31 -1.64
CA VAL A 53 -12.16 -10.37 -0.68
C VAL A 53 -12.85 -11.50 -1.43
N VAL A 54 -12.31 -12.71 -1.35
CA VAL A 54 -12.85 -13.92 -1.99
C VAL A 54 -13.35 -14.94 -0.97
N ARG A 55 -14.26 -15.80 -1.39
CA ARG A 55 -14.83 -16.86 -0.54
C ARG A 55 -13.87 -18.03 -0.33
N GLU A 56 -13.12 -18.39 -1.36
CA GLU A 56 -12.27 -19.57 -1.42
C GLU A 56 -10.87 -19.18 -1.90
N ALA A 57 -9.87 -19.97 -1.50
CA ALA A 57 -8.49 -19.79 -1.93
C ALA A 57 -8.39 -19.85 -3.46
N LEU A 58 -7.49 -19.05 -4.03
CA LEU A 58 -7.30 -19.02 -5.48
C LEU A 58 -6.49 -20.24 -5.94
N SER A 59 -6.85 -20.79 -7.10
CA SER A 59 -5.98 -21.76 -7.78
C SER A 59 -4.78 -21.06 -8.40
N GLU A 60 -3.66 -21.77 -8.57
CA GLU A 60 -2.47 -21.27 -9.29
C GLU A 60 -2.83 -20.75 -10.69
N LYS A 61 -3.67 -21.50 -11.42
CA LYS A 61 -4.18 -21.08 -12.73
C LYS A 61 -4.95 -19.76 -12.67
N THR A 62 -5.75 -19.55 -11.63
CA THR A 62 -6.47 -18.29 -11.43
C THR A 62 -5.48 -17.15 -11.17
N ARG A 63 -4.48 -17.37 -10.31
CA ARG A 63 -3.43 -16.37 -10.04
C ARG A 63 -2.63 -16.04 -11.30
N GLN A 64 -2.27 -17.03 -12.10
CA GLN A 64 -1.59 -16.85 -13.38
C GLN A 64 -2.39 -15.95 -14.33
N VAL A 65 -3.69 -16.25 -14.53
CA VAL A 65 -4.53 -15.44 -15.42
C VAL A 65 -4.72 -14.02 -14.87
N LEU A 66 -4.85 -13.85 -13.54
CA LEU A 66 -4.86 -12.52 -12.93
C LEU A 66 -3.58 -11.76 -13.24
N THR A 67 -2.40 -12.36 -12.98
CA THR A 67 -1.10 -11.75 -13.29
C THR A 67 -1.03 -11.28 -14.76
N GLU A 68 -1.32 -12.18 -15.70
CA GLU A 68 -1.24 -11.87 -17.14
C GLU A 68 -2.15 -10.72 -17.58
N GLN A 69 -3.32 -10.57 -16.96
CA GLN A 69 -4.29 -9.51 -17.28
C GLN A 69 -3.96 -8.19 -16.57
N LEU A 70 -3.52 -8.24 -15.30
CA LEU A 70 -3.19 -7.06 -14.51
C LEU A 70 -1.96 -6.32 -15.09
N VAL A 71 -0.94 -7.07 -15.55
CA VAL A 71 0.24 -6.53 -16.27
C VAL A 71 -0.15 -5.63 -17.44
N ARG A 72 -1.26 -5.94 -18.14
CA ARG A 72 -1.69 -5.21 -19.35
C ARG A 72 -2.43 -3.91 -19.05
N ILE A 73 -3.07 -3.82 -17.89
CA ILE A 73 -3.90 -2.66 -17.53
C ILE A 73 -3.17 -1.68 -16.62
N SER A 74 -2.20 -2.16 -15.86
CA SER A 74 -1.39 -1.33 -14.98
C SER A 74 -0.31 -0.58 -15.76
N GLY A 75 -0.05 0.67 -15.38
CA GLY A 75 0.98 1.49 -15.99
C GLY A 75 2.38 0.97 -15.72
N GLU A 76 3.26 1.00 -16.72
CA GLU A 76 4.69 0.70 -16.55
C GLU A 76 5.44 1.91 -16.00
N ILE A 77 6.56 1.67 -15.31
CA ILE A 77 7.41 2.76 -14.80
C ILE A 77 7.87 3.65 -15.95
N GLY A 78 7.51 4.93 -15.89
CA GLY A 78 7.85 5.90 -16.94
C GLY A 78 6.96 5.86 -18.18
N ASN A 79 5.81 5.20 -18.13
CA ASN A 79 4.88 5.17 -19.27
C ASN A 79 4.41 6.58 -19.70
N GLU A 80 4.36 6.80 -21.01
CA GLU A 80 3.96 8.09 -21.61
C GLU A 80 2.43 8.30 -21.64
N GLU A 81 1.67 7.21 -21.50
CA GLU A 81 0.20 7.22 -21.57
C GLU A 81 -0.45 7.77 -20.29
N GLY A 82 0.33 7.99 -19.22
CA GLY A 82 -0.15 8.48 -17.94
C GLY A 82 -1.00 7.47 -17.16
N LYS A 83 -0.89 6.17 -17.51
CA LYS A 83 -1.52 5.08 -16.75
C LYS A 83 -0.90 5.01 -15.36
N ARG A 84 -1.75 4.85 -14.35
CA ARG A 84 -1.31 4.71 -12.97
C ARG A 84 -0.84 3.28 -12.68
N TYR A 85 0.05 3.17 -11.71
CA TYR A 85 0.46 1.89 -11.16
C TYR A 85 -0.71 1.28 -10.37
N LEU A 86 -0.94 -0.01 -10.55
CA LEU A 86 -1.94 -0.75 -9.81
C LEU A 86 -1.25 -1.55 -8.70
N GLU A 87 -1.78 -1.45 -7.49
CA GLU A 87 -1.52 -2.40 -6.42
C GLU A 87 -2.82 -3.16 -6.14
N LEU A 88 -2.78 -4.49 -6.20
CA LEU A 88 -3.95 -5.32 -5.94
C LEU A 88 -3.61 -6.44 -4.96
N ASN A 89 -4.35 -6.46 -3.84
CA ASN A 89 -4.27 -7.53 -2.85
C ASN A 89 -5.55 -8.36 -2.87
N VAL A 90 -5.43 -9.69 -2.80
CA VAL A 90 -6.55 -10.62 -2.65
C VAL A 90 -6.42 -11.35 -1.33
N ILE A 91 -7.48 -11.36 -0.54
CA ILE A 91 -7.58 -12.14 0.69
C ILE A 91 -8.76 -13.10 0.63
N GLN A 92 -8.60 -14.27 1.27
CA GLN A 92 -9.73 -15.14 1.53
C GLN A 92 -10.47 -14.68 2.79
N LYS A 93 -11.80 -14.63 2.73
CA LYS A 93 -12.63 -14.48 3.93
C LYS A 93 -12.48 -15.73 4.80
N THR A 94 -11.82 -15.59 5.94
CA THR A 94 -11.68 -16.67 6.91
C THR A 94 -12.99 -16.87 7.67
N GLN A 95 -13.30 -18.14 8.01
CA GLN A 95 -14.43 -18.47 8.87
C GLN A 95 -13.95 -18.40 10.33
N GLY A 96 -14.20 -17.26 10.99
CA GLY A 96 -13.83 -17.04 12.38
C GLY A 96 -14.19 -15.63 12.84
N THR A 97 -14.29 -15.42 14.15
CA THR A 97 -14.60 -14.12 14.74
C THR A 97 -13.36 -13.34 15.19
N GLN A 98 -12.15 -13.91 15.05
CA GLN A 98 -10.92 -13.30 15.53
C GLN A 98 -9.89 -13.18 14.39
N PHE A 99 -9.33 -11.99 14.24
CA PHE A 99 -8.19 -11.71 13.37
C PHE A 99 -6.98 -12.57 13.75
N GLN A 100 -6.24 -13.04 12.74
CA GLN A 100 -5.03 -13.83 12.92
C GLN A 100 -3.84 -13.09 12.29
N TYR A 101 -2.79 -12.91 13.08
CA TYR A 101 -1.56 -12.27 12.67
C TYR A 101 -0.43 -13.28 12.43
N PRO A 102 0.40 -13.10 11.38
CA PRO A 102 0.18 -12.19 10.25
C PRO A 102 -1.00 -12.66 9.38
N PRO A 103 -1.71 -11.75 8.70
CA PRO A 103 -2.75 -12.14 7.76
C PRO A 103 -2.15 -12.84 6.53
N ARG A 104 -2.97 -13.68 5.89
CA ARG A 104 -2.59 -14.40 4.67
C ARG A 104 -3.08 -13.65 3.43
N SER A 105 -2.16 -13.34 2.53
CA SER A 105 -2.44 -12.91 1.17
C SER A 105 -2.65 -14.14 0.29
N GLU A 106 -3.75 -14.17 -0.48
CA GLU A 106 -3.99 -15.19 -1.50
C GLU A 106 -3.32 -14.84 -2.83
N PHE A 107 -3.12 -13.54 -3.09
CA PHE A 107 -2.46 -13.02 -4.28
C PHE A 107 -2.13 -11.54 -4.07
N MET A 108 -0.97 -11.11 -4.54
CA MET A 108 -0.58 -9.70 -4.58
C MET A 108 -0.01 -9.37 -5.96
N TYR A 109 -0.43 -8.23 -6.49
CA TYR A 109 0.11 -7.60 -7.67
C TYR A 109 0.63 -6.21 -7.29
N GLY A 110 1.85 -5.90 -7.72
CA GLY A 110 2.43 -4.57 -7.64
C GLY A 110 3.46 -4.38 -8.75
N GLU A 111 3.57 -3.16 -9.27
CA GLU A 111 4.44 -2.85 -10.41
C GLU A 111 5.93 -3.16 -10.18
N TRP A 112 6.37 -3.12 -8.91
CA TRP A 112 7.74 -3.48 -8.55
C TRP A 112 8.11 -4.94 -8.84
N LEU A 113 7.11 -5.82 -9.04
CA LEU A 113 7.29 -7.23 -9.41
C LEU A 113 7.05 -7.50 -10.91
N ARG A 114 6.84 -6.47 -11.74
CA ARG A 114 6.50 -6.65 -13.16
C ARG A 114 7.47 -7.57 -13.91
N GLN A 115 8.78 -7.40 -13.70
CA GLN A 115 9.79 -8.25 -14.37
C GLN A 115 9.65 -9.73 -14.00
N GLU A 116 9.28 -10.01 -12.74
CA GLU A 116 9.03 -11.38 -12.27
C GLU A 116 7.77 -11.96 -12.93
N PHE A 117 6.71 -11.15 -13.01
CA PHE A 117 5.46 -11.52 -13.66
C PHE A 117 5.62 -11.79 -15.16
N GLU A 118 6.38 -10.96 -15.86
CA GLU A 118 6.70 -11.14 -17.28
C GLU A 118 7.59 -12.35 -17.54
N ALA A 119 8.43 -12.73 -16.56
CA ALA A 119 9.19 -13.97 -16.58
C ALA A 119 8.34 -15.22 -16.26
N GLY A 120 7.05 -15.05 -15.98
CA GLY A 120 6.11 -16.13 -15.67
C GLY A 120 6.14 -16.59 -14.21
N LEU A 121 6.77 -15.82 -13.30
CA LEU A 121 6.69 -16.09 -11.87
C LEU A 121 5.30 -15.69 -11.36
N ILE A 122 4.60 -16.66 -10.77
CA ILE A 122 3.26 -16.46 -10.24
C ILE A 122 3.34 -16.29 -8.72
N PRO A 123 2.75 -15.23 -8.15
CA PRO A 123 2.66 -15.07 -6.70
C PRO A 123 2.02 -16.29 -6.04
N GLU A 124 2.70 -16.86 -5.05
CA GLU A 124 2.13 -17.87 -4.17
C GLU A 124 1.47 -17.22 -2.94
N PRO A 125 0.41 -17.83 -2.38
CA PRO A 125 -0.19 -17.34 -1.14
C PRO A 125 0.84 -17.33 -0.01
N MET A 126 0.93 -16.22 0.70
CA MET A 126 1.91 -16.06 1.77
C MET A 126 1.35 -15.28 2.95
N TYR A 127 1.97 -15.47 4.10
CA TYR A 127 1.70 -14.67 5.28
C TYR A 127 2.50 -13.37 5.20
N ASP A 128 1.80 -12.24 5.33
CA ASP A 128 2.38 -10.92 5.14
C ASP A 128 2.00 -9.98 6.30
N PRO A 129 2.97 -9.55 7.12
CA PRO A 129 2.77 -8.53 8.14
C PRO A 129 2.17 -7.23 7.61
N ASP A 130 2.62 -6.72 6.46
CA ASP A 130 2.20 -5.40 5.95
C ASP A 130 0.72 -5.40 5.56
N LEU A 131 0.21 -6.55 5.12
CA LEU A 131 -1.21 -6.73 4.85
C LEU A 131 -2.08 -6.39 6.07
N ALA A 132 -1.62 -6.50 7.32
CA ALA A 132 -2.39 -6.05 8.48
C ALA A 132 -2.66 -4.54 8.46
N ILE A 133 -1.68 -3.75 7.99
CA ILE A 133 -1.78 -2.29 7.84
C ILE A 133 -2.71 -1.96 6.66
N VAL A 134 -2.56 -2.66 5.53
CA VAL A 134 -3.45 -2.55 4.37
C VAL A 134 -4.91 -2.82 4.75
N LEU A 135 -5.17 -3.91 5.49
CA LEU A 135 -6.51 -4.25 5.95
C LEU A 135 -7.09 -3.20 6.89
N ALA A 136 -6.29 -2.68 7.82
CA ALA A 136 -6.72 -1.60 8.72
C ALA A 136 -7.11 -0.34 7.93
N GLN A 137 -6.30 0.07 6.96
CA GLN A 137 -6.56 1.25 6.13
C GLN A 137 -7.77 1.06 5.21
N ALA A 138 -7.83 -0.07 4.50
CA ALA A 138 -8.95 -0.38 3.60
C ALA A 138 -10.28 -0.50 4.34
N ARG A 139 -10.26 -0.96 5.59
CA ARG A 139 -11.46 -1.03 6.42
C ARG A 139 -11.97 0.34 6.86
N GLU A 140 -11.07 1.27 7.21
CA GLU A 140 -11.43 2.59 7.74
C GLU A 140 -11.85 3.57 6.62
N ASP A 141 -11.06 3.63 5.55
CA ASP A 141 -11.20 4.66 4.51
C ASP A 141 -11.59 4.09 3.13
N GLY A 142 -11.80 2.78 3.02
CA GLY A 142 -12.06 2.13 1.74
C GLY A 142 -13.40 2.52 1.10
N VAL A 143 -13.40 2.64 -0.23
CA VAL A 143 -14.59 2.87 -1.05
C VAL A 143 -14.98 1.58 -1.76
N SER A 144 -16.18 1.07 -1.46
CA SER A 144 -16.70 -0.15 -2.10
C SER A 144 -16.94 0.07 -3.60
N LEU A 145 -16.28 -0.74 -4.43
CA LEU A 145 -16.53 -0.86 -5.87
C LEU A 145 -17.57 -1.96 -6.15
N PHE A 146 -17.58 -3.00 -5.33
CA PHE A 146 -18.52 -4.12 -5.41
C PHE A 146 -18.68 -4.79 -4.05
N GLY A 147 -19.91 -5.22 -3.74
CA GLY A 147 -20.21 -5.91 -2.49
C GLY A 147 -20.32 -4.97 -1.28
N PRO A 148 -20.36 -5.53 -0.07
CA PRO A 148 -20.51 -4.75 1.16
C PRO A 148 -19.24 -3.97 1.49
N GLU A 149 -19.39 -2.90 2.29
CA GLU A 149 -18.25 -2.16 2.84
C GLU A 149 -17.36 -3.08 3.68
N LEU A 150 -16.03 -2.95 3.57
CA LEU A 150 -15.08 -3.82 4.25
C LEU A 150 -15.24 -3.78 5.77
N SER A 151 -15.61 -2.63 6.34
CA SER A 151 -15.92 -2.46 7.77
C SER A 151 -17.03 -3.37 8.30
N THR A 152 -17.91 -3.87 7.41
CA THR A 152 -19.03 -4.75 7.75
C THR A 152 -18.72 -6.24 7.62
N ILE A 153 -17.60 -6.59 6.97
CA ILE A 153 -17.21 -7.99 6.72
C ILE A 153 -15.83 -8.36 7.25
N LEU A 154 -15.00 -7.39 7.59
CA LEU A 154 -13.69 -7.57 8.22
C LEU A 154 -13.72 -6.99 9.64
N GLU A 155 -13.19 -7.77 10.57
CA GLU A 155 -13.01 -7.32 11.95
C GLU A 155 -11.94 -6.21 12.03
N PRO A 156 -12.05 -5.28 13.00
CA PRO A 156 -11.00 -4.31 13.27
C PRO A 156 -9.67 -5.01 13.59
N ILE A 157 -8.57 -4.48 13.05
CA ILE A 157 -7.23 -4.96 13.38
C ILE A 157 -6.83 -4.40 14.76
N PRO A 158 -6.41 -5.25 15.72
CA PRO A 158 -5.96 -4.77 17.02
C PRO A 158 -4.76 -3.81 16.90
N LYS A 159 -4.74 -2.76 17.71
CA LYS A 159 -3.64 -1.76 17.70
C LYS A 159 -2.27 -2.40 17.92
N GLU A 160 -2.18 -3.40 18.79
CA GLU A 160 -0.94 -4.15 19.04
C GLU A 160 -0.48 -4.93 17.81
N ASP A 161 -1.40 -5.47 17.01
CA ASP A 161 -1.06 -6.16 15.76
C ASP A 161 -0.65 -5.16 14.67
N ILE A 162 -1.21 -3.95 14.62
CA ILE A 162 -0.74 -2.86 13.74
C ILE A 162 0.69 -2.45 14.13
N LYS A 163 0.96 -2.28 15.43
CA LYS A 163 2.31 -1.99 15.94
C LYS A 163 3.29 -3.09 15.55
N LYS A 164 2.89 -4.36 15.73
CA LYS A 164 3.70 -5.52 15.36
C LYS A 164 3.95 -5.58 13.85
N ALA A 165 2.93 -5.32 13.03
CA ALA A 165 3.04 -5.24 11.58
C ALA A 165 4.07 -4.21 11.12
N ILE A 166 4.07 -3.02 11.73
CA ILE A 166 5.05 -1.96 11.43
C ILE A 166 6.47 -2.44 11.75
N LEU A 167 6.67 -3.09 12.89
CA LEU A 167 7.99 -3.57 13.31
C LEU A 167 8.49 -4.75 12.46
N ASP A 168 7.59 -5.64 12.06
CA ASP A 168 7.92 -6.83 11.26
C ASP A 168 8.12 -6.49 9.77
N SER A 169 7.49 -5.43 9.24
CA SER A 169 7.67 -4.94 7.86
C SER A 169 8.85 -3.97 7.69
N LEU A 170 9.36 -3.39 8.79
CA LEU A 170 10.47 -2.44 8.75
C LEU A 170 11.73 -2.97 8.05
N PRO A 171 12.20 -4.22 8.28
CA PRO A 171 13.44 -4.71 7.67
C PRO A 171 13.38 -4.79 6.15
N SER A 172 12.27 -5.27 5.57
CA SER A 172 12.12 -5.38 4.11
C SER A 172 12.03 -4.00 3.46
N LEU A 173 11.36 -3.05 4.10
CA LEU A 173 11.23 -1.67 3.60
C LEU A 173 12.59 -0.97 3.40
N VAL A 174 13.55 -1.23 4.27
CA VAL A 174 14.85 -0.52 4.28
C VAL A 174 16.00 -1.33 3.67
N GLU A 175 15.73 -2.52 3.15
CA GLU A 175 16.77 -3.41 2.61
C GLU A 175 17.44 -2.82 1.36
N LYS A 176 16.65 -2.23 0.45
CA LYS A 176 17.10 -1.66 -0.83
C LYS A 176 16.35 -0.36 -1.15
N PRO A 177 16.67 0.76 -0.49
CA PRO A 177 15.99 2.03 -0.72
C PRO A 177 16.37 2.70 -2.04
N GLU A 178 17.46 2.28 -2.69
CA GLU A 178 17.95 2.91 -3.93
C GLU A 178 16.90 2.82 -5.05
N GLY A 179 16.51 3.98 -5.60
CA GLY A 179 15.47 4.09 -6.62
C GLY A 179 14.04 4.28 -6.07
N ASP A 180 13.84 4.13 -4.76
CA ASP A 180 12.56 4.35 -4.08
C ASP A 180 12.69 5.23 -2.82
N GLU A 181 13.76 6.04 -2.73
CA GLU A 181 14.15 6.78 -1.53
C GLU A 181 13.01 7.64 -0.98
N ARG A 182 12.28 8.32 -1.87
CA ARG A 182 11.12 9.15 -1.52
C ARG A 182 10.06 8.33 -0.79
N ASN A 183 9.66 7.20 -1.34
CA ASN A 183 8.59 6.39 -0.75
C ASN A 183 9.06 5.74 0.55
N VAL A 184 10.29 5.24 0.61
CA VAL A 184 10.87 4.70 1.85
C VAL A 184 10.84 5.73 2.97
N LEU A 185 11.35 6.94 2.72
CA LEU A 185 11.37 8.02 3.72
C LEU A 185 9.97 8.42 4.21
N LEU A 186 9.02 8.53 3.28
CA LEU A 186 7.64 8.90 3.61
C LEU A 186 6.89 7.77 4.33
N THR A 187 7.15 6.51 3.96
CA THR A 187 6.59 5.34 4.64
C THR A 187 7.15 5.22 6.06
N LEU A 188 8.45 5.46 6.26
CA LEU A 188 9.06 5.52 7.60
C LEU A 188 8.45 6.63 8.47
N ALA A 189 8.22 7.82 7.91
CA ALA A 189 7.54 8.90 8.63
C ALA A 189 6.11 8.52 9.01
N ARG A 190 5.38 7.83 8.11
CA ARG A 190 4.03 7.29 8.38
C ARG A 190 4.06 6.21 9.46
N MET A 191 5.00 5.26 9.41
CA MET A 191 5.18 4.23 10.44
C MET A 191 5.41 4.86 11.81
N TRP A 192 6.34 5.82 11.92
CA TRP A 192 6.59 6.54 13.16
C TRP A 192 5.33 7.26 13.66
N ARG A 193 4.62 7.95 12.77
CA ARG A 193 3.38 8.65 13.13
C ARG A 193 2.31 7.69 13.65
N THR A 194 2.13 6.54 12.99
CA THR A 194 1.16 5.52 13.39
C THR A 194 1.51 4.91 14.74
N LEU A 195 2.78 4.67 15.03
CA LEU A 195 3.22 4.15 16.33
C LEU A 195 2.94 5.11 17.49
N GLU A 196 2.89 6.42 17.23
CA GLU A 196 2.66 7.43 18.26
C GLU A 196 1.22 7.43 18.81
N ASP A 197 0.18 7.22 17.98
CA ASP A 197 -1.21 7.27 18.45
C ASP A 197 -2.17 6.25 17.81
N GLY A 198 -1.67 5.39 16.92
CA GLY A 198 -2.42 4.38 16.18
C GLY A 198 -3.13 4.89 14.93
N THR A 199 -2.98 6.16 14.55
CA THR A 199 -3.65 6.73 13.36
C THR A 199 -2.77 6.57 12.12
N ILE A 200 -3.30 5.88 11.10
CA ILE A 200 -2.66 5.77 9.79
C ILE A 200 -3.00 7.03 8.98
N LEU A 201 -2.00 7.88 8.72
CA LEU A 201 -2.15 9.11 7.95
C LEU A 201 -1.57 8.97 6.54
N SER A 202 -1.91 9.90 5.65
CA SER A 202 -1.24 10.02 4.35
C SER A 202 0.25 10.37 4.53
N LYS A 203 1.06 9.97 3.54
CA LYS A 203 2.52 10.14 3.52
C LYS A 203 2.95 11.60 3.76
N ASP A 204 2.28 12.55 3.11
CA ASP A 204 2.56 13.98 3.22
C ASP A 204 2.26 14.56 4.61
N ILE A 205 1.13 14.18 5.20
CA ILE A 205 0.72 14.64 6.53
C ILE A 205 1.62 14.04 7.61
N ALA A 206 1.97 12.75 7.49
CA ALA A 206 2.92 12.12 8.40
C ALA A 206 4.32 12.78 8.32
N ALA A 207 4.81 13.05 7.11
CA ALA A 207 6.07 13.77 6.93
C ALA A 207 6.01 15.19 7.52
N GLN A 208 4.92 15.93 7.30
CA GLN A 208 4.74 17.27 7.86
C GLN A 208 4.79 17.28 9.40
N TRP A 209 4.30 16.22 10.04
CA TRP A 209 4.39 16.02 11.49
C TRP A 209 5.81 15.65 11.94
N ALA A 210 6.53 14.80 11.18
CA ALA A 210 7.86 14.31 11.54
C ALA A 210 8.96 15.37 11.37
N ILE A 211 8.90 16.20 10.32
CA ILE A 211 9.93 17.22 9.98
C ILE A 211 10.36 18.08 11.19
N PRO A 212 9.46 18.74 11.96
CA PRO A 212 9.87 19.59 13.08
C PRO A 212 10.47 18.84 14.28
N ARG A 213 10.43 17.49 14.28
CA ARG A 213 10.97 16.62 15.34
C ARG A 213 12.35 16.06 15.00
N LEU A 214 12.81 16.29 13.78
CA LEU A 214 14.12 15.84 13.29
C LEU A 214 15.15 16.97 13.42
N SER A 215 16.42 16.64 13.26
CA SER A 215 17.47 17.65 13.07
C SER A 215 17.17 18.49 11.83
N LYS A 216 17.74 19.70 11.75
CA LYS A 216 17.54 20.57 10.58
C LYS A 216 17.92 19.89 9.26
N GLU A 217 19.00 19.10 9.27
CA GLU A 217 19.51 18.38 8.10
C GLU A 217 18.55 17.26 7.68
N HIS A 218 18.16 16.40 8.64
CA HIS A 218 17.20 15.32 8.41
C HIS A 218 15.81 15.82 8.00
N GLY A 219 15.34 16.89 8.64
CA GLY A 219 14.07 17.53 8.30
C GLY A 219 14.07 18.09 6.88
N ALA A 220 15.20 18.61 6.39
CA ALA A 220 15.31 19.10 5.01
C ALA A 220 15.22 17.98 3.97
N ILE A 221 15.83 16.81 4.24
CA ILE A 221 15.73 15.63 3.37
C ILE A 221 14.30 15.07 3.36
N LEU A 222 13.65 14.98 4.52
CA LEU A 222 12.26 14.52 4.57
C LEU A 222 11.29 15.51 3.91
N ASP A 223 11.53 16.81 4.03
CA ASP A 223 10.73 17.82 3.32
C ASP A 223 10.93 17.78 1.80
N LEU A 224 12.15 17.47 1.33
CA LEU A 224 12.39 17.21 -0.09
C LEU A 224 11.51 16.06 -0.61
N ALA A 225 11.51 14.92 0.10
CA ALA A 225 10.66 13.78 -0.23
C ALA A 225 9.16 14.15 -0.23
N ARG A 226 8.72 14.89 0.80
CA ARG A 226 7.34 15.35 0.94
C ARG A 226 6.91 16.25 -0.21
N ARG A 227 7.73 17.23 -0.57
CA ARG A 227 7.43 18.19 -1.66
C ARG A 227 7.45 17.52 -3.03
N ALA A 228 8.36 16.56 -3.24
CA ALA A 228 8.38 15.74 -4.45
C ALA A 228 7.11 14.88 -4.58
N TYR A 229 6.66 14.26 -3.49
CA TYR A 229 5.42 13.48 -3.47
C TYR A 229 4.18 14.33 -3.77
N LEU A 230 4.20 15.61 -3.38
CA LEU A 230 3.15 16.59 -3.68
C LEU A 230 3.27 17.23 -5.07
N ASP A 231 4.16 16.72 -5.93
CA ASP A 231 4.42 17.24 -7.28
C ASP A 231 4.86 18.72 -7.29
N GLN A 232 5.46 19.21 -6.18
CA GLN A 232 5.91 20.61 -6.06
C GLN A 232 7.34 20.82 -6.57
N LEU A 233 8.10 19.75 -6.75
CA LEU A 233 9.44 19.72 -7.31
C LEU A 233 9.74 18.31 -7.83
N ASN A 234 10.77 18.21 -8.66
CA ASN A 234 11.38 16.91 -8.97
C ASN A 234 12.50 16.65 -7.96
N ASP A 235 12.48 15.45 -7.38
CA ASP A 235 13.54 14.96 -6.52
C ASP A 235 14.68 14.35 -7.33
N HIS A 236 15.90 14.58 -6.85
CA HIS A 236 17.11 13.94 -7.32
C HIS A 236 17.88 13.44 -6.10
N TRP A 237 18.10 12.12 -6.02
CA TRP A 237 18.67 11.45 -4.86
C TRP A 237 20.14 11.06 -5.03
N ASP A 238 20.68 11.11 -6.26
CA ASP A 238 22.05 10.68 -6.60
C ASP A 238 23.13 11.37 -5.74
N ASP A 239 22.95 12.67 -5.45
CA ASP A 239 23.89 13.47 -4.66
C ASP A 239 23.55 13.51 -3.16
N LYS A 240 22.54 12.75 -2.69
CA LYS A 240 22.02 12.77 -1.31
C LYS A 240 22.06 11.43 -0.61
N GLN A 241 22.74 10.45 -1.20
CA GLN A 241 22.73 9.06 -0.74
C GLN A 241 23.21 8.93 0.71
N THR A 242 24.14 9.78 1.15
CA THR A 242 24.67 9.74 2.52
C THR A 242 23.65 10.29 3.52
N GLU A 243 22.99 11.39 3.17
CA GLU A 243 21.98 12.06 3.97
C GLU A 243 20.69 11.22 4.06
N VAL A 244 20.29 10.58 2.95
CA VAL A 244 19.18 9.62 2.92
C VAL A 244 19.47 8.44 3.83
N LYS A 245 20.64 7.79 3.69
CA LYS A 245 21.01 6.66 4.56
C LYS A 245 21.08 7.06 6.03
N SER A 246 21.62 8.25 6.33
CA SER A 246 21.63 8.81 7.68
C SER A 246 20.21 9.00 8.24
N LEU A 247 19.29 9.56 7.44
CA LEU A 247 17.90 9.76 7.84
C LEU A 247 17.16 8.42 8.02
N ILE A 248 17.33 7.46 7.11
CA ILE A 248 16.76 6.12 7.23
C ILE A 248 17.20 5.49 8.55
N HIS A 249 18.51 5.48 8.86
CA HIS A 249 19.01 4.94 10.13
C HIS A 249 18.39 5.64 11.35
N GLN A 250 18.23 6.96 11.30
CA GLN A 250 17.60 7.71 12.40
C GLN A 250 16.14 7.33 12.58
N LEU A 251 15.36 7.24 11.50
CA LEU A 251 13.95 6.86 11.54
C LEU A 251 13.77 5.40 11.99
N VAL A 252 14.58 4.47 11.49
CA VAL A 252 14.60 3.06 11.93
C VAL A 252 14.84 2.99 13.43
N ARG A 253 15.85 3.69 13.95
CA ARG A 253 16.15 3.70 15.39
C ARG A 253 14.97 4.23 16.23
N ILE A 254 14.28 5.26 15.74
CA ILE A 254 13.09 5.81 16.41
C ILE A 254 11.97 4.76 16.44
N ILE A 255 11.66 4.15 15.29
CA ILE A 255 10.60 3.14 15.13
C ILE A 255 10.88 1.93 16.02
N GLU A 256 12.11 1.42 16.03
CA GLU A 256 12.50 0.29 16.88
C GLU A 256 12.45 0.61 18.38
N GLY A 257 12.51 1.89 18.76
CA GLY A 257 12.32 2.34 20.13
C GLY A 257 10.91 2.10 20.67
N TYR A 258 9.93 1.80 19.81
CA TYR A 258 8.58 1.43 20.22
C TYR A 258 8.43 -0.06 20.53
N ARG A 259 9.42 -0.93 20.29
CA ARG A 259 9.33 -2.38 20.59
C ARG A 259 8.80 -2.63 22.01
#